data_AF-A0A967D1J7-F1
#
_entry.id   AF-A0A967D1J7-F1
#
_cell.length_a   1.000
_cell.length_b   1.000
_cell.length_c   1.000
_cell.angle_alpha   90.00
_cell.angle_beta   90.00
_cell.angle_gamma   90.00
#
_symmetry.space_group_name_H-M   'P 1'
#
loop_
_entity.id
_entity.type
_entity.pdbx_description
1 polymer ?
#
loop_
_entity_poly.entity_id
_entity_poly.type
_entity_poly.pdbx_seq_one_letter_code
_entity_poly.pdbx_strand_id
1 'polypeptide(L)'
;MNNPPTDNLLDTTRLATDLVTAQQANGVDAMLGQLEETLRENRRWHGLFDARLLRARAALGLPLVGQVAQASTERRGQLDEQTIAACREVGWGLFEDGQIAGGWMYLRASVDQHEVIERLQVLTEKLLADMAAGDSDEAAYQPLQEIVQLALWEGLDPTLGIRVMLAAQGTCNAITAYEQSVAALPPDRQAPVAGLLIDHLHGELLESLARDLEERGLLTAATLADIR
;
A
#
# COMPACT_ATOMS: atom_id res chain seq x y z
N MET A 1 -16.31 -5.40 14.73
CA MET A 1 -15.66 -5.03 16.02
C MET A 1 -14.22 -5.53 16.05
N ASN A 2 -13.33 -4.86 15.33
CA ASN A 2 -11.89 -5.00 15.55
C ASN A 2 -11.49 -3.81 16.42
N ASN A 3 -11.16 -4.08 17.70
CA ASN A 3 -10.54 -3.07 18.52
C ASN A 3 -9.28 -2.58 17.78
N PRO A 4 -9.02 -1.26 17.70
CA PRO A 4 -7.69 -0.81 17.30
C PRO A 4 -6.67 -1.49 18.21
N PRO A 5 -5.50 -1.92 17.68
CA PRO A 5 -4.46 -2.49 18.53
C PRO A 5 -4.23 -1.51 19.67
N THR A 6 -4.44 -1.99 20.89
CA THR A 6 -4.17 -1.25 22.11
C THR A 6 -2.79 -0.67 21.95
N ASP A 7 -2.66 0.65 22.06
CA ASP A 7 -1.42 1.39 21.91
C ASP A 7 -0.35 0.66 22.73
N ASN A 8 0.46 -0.16 22.06
CA ASN A 8 1.41 -1.04 22.68
C ASN A 8 2.59 -0.13 23.01
N LEU A 9 2.40 0.69 24.05
CA LEU A 9 3.34 1.64 24.57
C LEU A 9 4.52 0.83 25.09
N LEU A 10 5.43 0.58 24.15
CA LEU A 10 6.70 -0.05 24.35
C LEU A 10 7.33 0.56 25.61
N ASP A 11 7.51 -0.22 26.67
CA ASP A 11 8.18 0.26 27.87
C ASP A 11 9.66 0.47 27.54
N THR A 12 9.98 1.70 27.15
CA THR A 12 11.32 2.10 26.71
C THR A 12 12.34 2.00 27.83
N THR A 13 11.90 2.11 29.09
CA THR A 13 12.79 2.02 30.26
C THR A 13 13.20 0.57 30.50
N ARG A 14 12.23 -0.35 30.45
CA ARG A 14 12.51 -1.79 30.54
C ARG A 14 13.34 -2.24 29.35
N LEU A 15 12.96 -1.85 28.14
CA LEU A 15 13.71 -2.21 26.94
C LEU A 15 15.16 -1.72 27.00
N ALA A 16 15.41 -0.47 27.40
CA ALA A 16 16.78 0.03 27.54
C ALA A 16 17.61 -0.80 28.53
N THR A 17 17.00 -1.22 29.64
CA THR A 17 17.65 -2.07 30.65
C THR A 17 17.97 -3.46 30.08
N ASP A 18 17.03 -4.06 29.37
CA ASP A 18 17.20 -5.37 28.74
C ASP A 18 18.31 -5.34 27.66
N LEU A 19 18.33 -4.27 26.84
CA LEU A 19 19.35 -4.06 25.81
C LEU A 19 20.76 -3.89 26.40
N VAL A 20 20.90 -3.11 27.48
CA VAL A 20 22.17 -2.97 28.20
C VAL A 20 22.63 -4.33 28.74
N THR A 21 21.71 -5.12 29.30
CA THR A 21 22.00 -6.46 29.80
C THR A 21 22.47 -7.40 28.68
N ALA A 22 21.79 -7.40 27.54
CA ALA A 22 22.17 -8.18 26.37
C ALA A 22 23.55 -7.77 25.82
N GLN A 23 23.82 -6.46 25.77
CA GLN A 23 25.11 -5.93 25.35
C GLN A 23 26.24 -6.39 26.26
N GLN A 24 26.04 -6.32 27.58
CA GLN A 24 27.05 -6.71 28.58
C GLN A 24 27.32 -8.22 28.56
N ALA A 25 26.29 -9.03 28.38
CA ALA A 25 26.41 -10.49 28.39
C ALA A 25 26.96 -11.05 27.06
N ASN A 26 26.49 -10.54 25.93
CA ASN A 26 26.65 -11.17 24.62
C ASN A 26 27.11 -10.22 23.50
N GLY A 27 27.40 -8.95 23.82
CA GLY A 27 27.92 -7.97 22.87
C GLY A 27 26.87 -7.22 22.05
N VAL A 28 27.35 -6.34 21.16
CA VAL A 28 26.51 -5.39 20.39
C VAL A 28 25.57 -6.10 19.41
N ASP A 29 26.00 -7.21 18.80
CA ASP A 29 25.13 -7.95 17.87
C ASP A 29 23.91 -8.54 18.59
N ALA A 30 24.09 -9.09 19.79
CA ALA A 30 22.98 -9.62 20.60
C ALA A 30 22.01 -8.51 21.03
N MET A 31 22.54 -7.35 21.43
CA MET A 31 21.71 -6.17 21.74
C MET A 31 20.87 -5.73 20.53
N LEU A 32 21.49 -5.60 19.35
CA LEU A 32 20.76 -5.18 18.14
C LEU A 32 19.76 -6.24 17.66
N GLY A 33 20.10 -7.53 17.78
CA GLY A 33 19.18 -8.62 17.49
C GLY A 33 17.94 -8.61 18.39
N GLN A 34 18.11 -8.33 19.68
CA GLN A 34 16.98 -8.18 20.60
C GLN A 34 16.14 -6.93 20.29
N LEU A 35 16.78 -5.81 19.95
CA LEU A 35 16.08 -4.59 19.53
C LEU A 35 15.23 -4.84 18.28
N GLU A 36 15.78 -5.52 17.26
CA GLU A 36 15.04 -5.89 16.06
C GLU A 36 13.82 -6.74 16.38
N GLU A 37 13.96 -7.77 17.22
CA GLU A 37 12.83 -8.64 17.59
C GLU A 37 11.74 -7.86 18.32
N THR A 38 12.12 -7.07 19.33
CA THR A 38 11.17 -6.26 20.07
C THR A 38 10.45 -5.26 19.15
N LEU A 39 11.15 -4.61 18.22
CA LEU A 39 10.52 -3.69 17.28
C LEU A 39 9.58 -4.39 16.30
N ARG A 40 9.94 -5.60 15.83
CA ARG A 40 9.08 -6.42 14.97
C ARG A 40 7.81 -6.87 15.71
N GLU A 41 7.94 -7.42 16.90
CA GLU A 41 6.81 -7.87 17.74
C GLU A 41 5.82 -6.74 18.04
N ASN A 42 6.35 -5.52 18.20
CA ASN A 42 5.55 -4.33 18.47
C ASN A 42 5.17 -3.54 17.20
N ARG A 43 5.41 -4.11 16.01
CA ARG A 43 5.06 -3.53 14.69
C ARG A 43 5.61 -2.12 14.50
N ARG A 44 6.78 -1.82 15.08
CA ARG A 44 7.49 -0.55 14.97
C ARG A 44 8.39 -0.56 13.74
N TRP A 45 7.77 -0.65 12.56
CA TRP A 45 8.43 -0.93 11.28
C TRP A 45 9.56 0.05 10.92
N HIS A 46 9.34 1.36 11.06
CA HIS A 46 10.39 2.37 10.81
C HIS A 46 11.60 2.19 11.73
N GLY A 47 11.35 1.94 13.03
CA GLY A 47 12.43 1.66 13.97
C GLY A 47 13.14 0.35 13.65
N LEU A 48 12.41 -0.67 13.19
CA LEU A 48 12.99 -1.95 12.77
C LEU A 48 13.96 -1.75 11.60
N PHE A 49 13.59 -0.92 10.61
CA PHE A 49 14.50 -0.55 9.52
C PHE A 49 15.81 0.05 10.04
N ASP A 50 15.71 1.03 10.95
CA ASP A 50 16.88 1.68 11.53
C ASP A 50 17.77 0.69 12.31
N ALA A 51 17.16 -0.20 13.10
CA ALA A 51 17.88 -1.23 13.84
C ALA A 51 18.61 -2.21 12.92
N ARG A 52 17.95 -2.67 11.85
CA ARG A 52 18.54 -3.54 10.80
C ARG A 52 19.74 -2.86 10.14
N LEU A 53 19.63 -1.57 9.82
CA LEU A 53 20.72 -0.82 9.20
C LEU A 53 21.92 -0.67 10.15
N LEU A 54 21.67 -0.41 11.44
CA LEU A 54 22.72 -0.35 12.46
C LEU A 54 23.44 -1.70 12.59
N ARG A 55 22.70 -2.80 12.64
CA ARG A 55 23.27 -4.15 12.75
C ARG A 55 24.06 -4.55 11.51
N ALA A 56 23.52 -4.26 10.33
CA ALA A 56 24.20 -4.44 9.06
C ALA A 56 25.57 -3.74 9.03
N ARG A 57 25.62 -2.47 9.42
CA ARG A 57 26.86 -1.71 9.52
C ARG A 57 27.82 -2.29 10.55
N ALA A 58 27.33 -2.68 11.73
CA ALA A 58 28.13 -3.29 12.77
C ALA A 58 28.81 -4.58 12.27
N ALA A 59 28.05 -5.46 11.63
CA ALA A 59 28.54 -6.73 11.08
C ALA A 59 29.61 -6.54 9.99
N LEU A 60 29.50 -5.46 9.22
CA LEU A 60 30.47 -5.11 8.17
C LEU A 60 31.68 -4.31 8.67
N GLY A 61 31.75 -4.03 9.97
CA GLY A 61 32.79 -3.19 10.58
C GLY A 61 32.76 -1.74 10.10
N LEU A 62 31.57 -1.25 9.74
CA LEU A 62 31.34 0.12 9.29
C LEU A 62 30.91 1.01 10.46
N PRO A 63 31.12 2.34 10.38
CA PRO A 63 30.58 3.27 11.35
C PRO A 63 29.05 3.11 11.47
N LEU A 64 28.55 2.99 12.69
CA LEU A 64 27.10 2.86 12.94
C LEU A 64 26.34 4.09 12.41
N VAL A 65 26.93 5.27 12.59
CA VAL A 65 26.39 6.55 12.14
C VAL A 65 27.43 7.28 11.30
N GLY A 66 26.98 8.00 10.28
CA GLY A 66 27.83 8.81 9.42
C GLY A 66 28.09 8.18 8.05
N GLN A 67 29.12 8.69 7.37
CA GLN A 67 29.40 8.34 5.98
C GLN A 67 30.09 6.98 5.86
N VAL A 68 29.60 6.17 4.91
CA VAL A 68 30.20 4.88 4.53
C VAL A 68 30.94 4.94 3.19
N ALA A 69 31.12 6.14 2.63
CA ALA A 69 31.70 6.35 1.30
C ALA A 69 33.15 5.84 1.17
N GLN A 70 33.89 5.78 2.26
CA GLN A 70 35.27 5.28 2.30
C GLN A 70 35.37 3.75 2.35
N ALA A 71 34.23 3.05 2.51
CA ALA A 71 34.22 1.59 2.52
C ALA A 71 34.55 1.01 1.13
N SER A 72 35.14 -0.19 1.12
CA SER A 72 35.38 -0.93 -0.12
C SER A 72 34.07 -1.15 -0.89
N THR A 73 34.16 -1.29 -2.21
CA THR A 73 33.00 -1.58 -3.07
C THR A 73 32.26 -2.84 -2.62
N GLU A 74 33.00 -3.87 -2.18
CA GLU A 74 32.42 -5.11 -1.66
C GLU A 74 31.55 -4.87 -0.42
N ARG A 75 32.06 -4.14 0.59
CA ARG A 75 31.30 -3.83 1.80
C ARG A 75 30.10 -2.94 1.52
N ARG A 76 30.20 -2.02 0.56
CA ARG A 76 29.07 -1.21 0.11
C ARG A 76 27.99 -2.07 -0.54
N GLY A 77 28.36 -2.99 -1.43
CA GLY A 77 27.42 -3.94 -2.03
C GLY A 77 26.72 -4.83 -1.01
N GLN A 78 27.45 -5.35 -0.01
CA GLN A 78 26.86 -6.14 1.08
C GLN A 78 25.89 -5.31 1.94
N LEU A 79 26.21 -4.04 2.20
CA LEU A 79 25.32 -3.14 2.93
C LEU A 79 24.06 -2.82 2.12
N ASP A 80 24.20 -2.59 0.81
CA ASP A 80 23.07 -2.31 -0.09
C ASP A 80 22.10 -3.50 -0.14
N GLU A 81 22.62 -4.74 -0.25
CA GLU A 81 21.80 -5.96 -0.22
C GLU A 81 21.03 -6.10 1.10
N GLN A 82 21.69 -5.87 2.24
CA GLN A 82 21.03 -5.91 3.55
C GLN A 82 20.01 -4.78 3.72
N THR A 83 20.27 -3.61 3.15
CA THR A 83 19.33 -2.47 3.16
C THR A 83 18.10 -2.77 2.32
N ILE A 84 18.26 -3.37 1.13
CA ILE A 84 17.16 -3.81 0.27
C ILE A 84 16.30 -4.85 0.99
N ALA A 85 16.92 -5.83 1.64
CA ALA A 85 16.20 -6.84 2.42
C ALA A 85 15.39 -6.21 3.58
N ALA A 86 15.98 -5.26 4.31
CA ALA A 86 15.29 -4.53 5.37
C ALA A 86 14.12 -3.69 4.84
N CYS A 87 14.29 -2.99 3.71
CA CYS A 87 13.21 -2.27 3.03
C CYS A 87 12.04 -3.19 2.67
N ARG A 88 12.33 -4.39 2.15
CA ARG A 88 11.29 -5.37 1.78
C ARG A 88 10.51 -5.86 3.01
N GLU A 89 11.19 -6.24 4.10
CA GLU A 89 10.54 -6.69 5.34
C GLU A 89 9.61 -5.60 5.92
N VAL A 90 10.16 -4.40 6.10
CA VAL A 90 9.45 -3.26 6.70
C VAL A 90 8.33 -2.76 5.81
N GLY A 91 8.57 -2.68 4.51
CA GLY A 91 7.58 -2.25 3.52
C GLY A 91 6.36 -3.16 3.49
N TRP A 92 6.55 -4.48 3.51
CA TRP A 92 5.43 -5.42 3.58
C TRP A 92 4.73 -5.43 4.94
N GLY A 93 5.47 -5.31 6.05
CA GLY A 93 4.87 -5.16 7.38
C GLY A 93 3.93 -3.94 7.48
N LEU A 94 4.33 -2.82 6.88
CA LEU A 94 3.49 -1.61 6.79
C LEU A 94 2.23 -1.83 5.94
N PHE A 95 2.33 -2.53 4.81
CA PHE A 95 1.17 -2.91 3.99
C PHE A 95 0.18 -3.77 4.76
N GLU A 96 0.67 -4.75 5.54
CA GLU A 96 -0.16 -5.61 6.38
C GLU A 96 -0.84 -4.83 7.52
N ASP A 97 -0.26 -3.72 7.96
CA ASP A 97 -0.87 -2.77 8.88
C ASP A 97 -1.82 -1.76 8.24
N GLY A 98 -2.02 -1.82 6.92
CA GLY A 98 -2.84 -0.86 6.19
C GLY A 98 -2.18 0.52 6.02
N GLN A 99 -0.88 0.66 6.32
CA GLN A 99 -0.09 1.86 6.07
C GLN A 99 0.55 1.76 4.67
N ILE A 100 -0.28 1.86 3.64
CA ILE A 100 0.09 1.56 2.25
C ILE A 100 1.10 2.58 1.73
N ALA A 101 0.84 3.87 1.92
CA ALA A 101 1.76 4.94 1.50
C ALA A 101 3.11 4.84 2.23
N GLY A 102 3.08 4.53 3.54
CA GLY A 102 4.27 4.33 4.36
C GLY A 102 5.11 3.13 3.88
N GLY A 103 4.46 2.02 3.51
CA GLY A 103 5.16 0.85 2.98
C GLY A 103 5.77 1.10 1.60
N TRP A 104 5.10 1.86 0.73
CA TRP A 104 5.60 2.18 -0.62
C TRP A 104 6.91 2.95 -0.58
N MET A 105 7.11 3.80 0.43
CA MET A 105 8.38 4.49 0.68
C MET A 105 9.58 3.53 0.68
N TYR A 106 9.41 2.31 1.20
CA TYR A 106 10.46 1.27 1.25
C TYR A 106 10.41 0.33 0.04
N LEU A 107 9.21 -0.07 -0.39
CA LEU A 107 9.03 -1.06 -1.45
C LEU A 107 9.52 -0.56 -2.82
N ARG A 108 9.36 0.74 -3.11
CA ARG A 108 9.81 1.35 -4.39
C ARG A 108 11.28 1.12 -4.74
N ALA A 109 12.12 0.81 -3.75
CA ALA A 109 13.55 0.54 -3.92
C ALA A 109 13.93 -0.94 -3.73
N SER A 110 12.98 -1.83 -3.41
CA SER A 110 13.28 -3.18 -2.92
C SER A 110 12.47 -4.32 -3.54
N VAL A 111 11.44 -4.00 -4.33
CA VAL A 111 10.61 -5.00 -5.03
C VAL A 111 10.32 -4.58 -6.46
N ASP A 112 9.90 -5.54 -7.28
CA ASP A 112 9.34 -5.24 -8.59
C ASP A 112 7.99 -4.51 -8.41
N GLN A 113 7.72 -3.54 -9.28
CA GLN A 113 6.46 -2.78 -9.25
C GLN A 113 5.23 -3.70 -9.41
N HIS A 114 5.34 -4.78 -10.18
CA HIS A 114 4.25 -5.73 -10.40
C HIS A 114 3.83 -6.43 -9.08
N GLU A 115 4.78 -6.75 -8.19
CA GLU A 115 4.46 -7.36 -6.89
C GLU A 115 3.58 -6.43 -6.03
N VAL A 116 3.82 -5.12 -6.11
CA VAL A 116 3.02 -4.12 -5.40
C VAL A 116 1.63 -3.99 -6.02
N ILE A 117 1.54 -3.96 -7.36
CA ILE A 117 0.27 -3.89 -8.07
C ILE A 117 -0.63 -5.07 -7.70
N GLU A 118 -0.09 -6.30 -7.72
CA GLU A 118 -0.84 -7.51 -7.33
C GLU A 118 -1.37 -7.39 -5.89
N ARG A 119 -0.54 -6.90 -4.96
CA ARG A 119 -0.97 -6.72 -3.57
C ARG A 119 -2.05 -5.65 -3.43
N LEU A 120 -1.93 -4.52 -4.14
CA LEU A 120 -2.94 -3.47 -4.14
C LEU A 120 -4.28 -3.97 -4.71
N GLN A 121 -4.26 -4.82 -5.73
CA GLN A 121 -5.46 -5.42 -6.31
C GLN A 121 -6.20 -6.28 -5.28
N VAL A 122 -5.50 -7.20 -4.60
CA VAL A 122 -6.09 -8.06 -3.55
C VAL A 122 -6.66 -7.23 -2.41
N LEU A 123 -5.94 -6.19 -1.95
CA LEU A 123 -6.42 -5.31 -0.89
C LEU A 123 -7.67 -4.53 -1.33
N THR A 124 -7.69 -4.05 -2.57
CA THR A 124 -8.84 -3.33 -3.14
C THR A 124 -10.07 -4.22 -3.18
N GLU A 125 -9.96 -5.45 -3.67
CA GLU A 125 -11.08 -6.38 -3.76
C GLU A 125 -11.71 -6.63 -2.38
N LYS A 126 -10.86 -6.84 -1.36
CA LYS A 126 -11.33 -7.01 0.01
C LYS A 126 -12.03 -5.75 0.52
N LEU A 127 -11.42 -4.58 0.38
CA LEU A 127 -11.97 -3.32 0.90
C LEU A 127 -13.30 -2.95 0.23
N LEU A 128 -13.42 -3.14 -1.09
CA LEU A 128 -14.67 -2.87 -1.81
C LEU A 128 -15.77 -3.88 -1.44
N ALA A 129 -15.42 -5.15 -1.19
CA ALA A 129 -16.38 -6.13 -0.69
C ALA A 129 -16.90 -5.77 0.71
N ASP A 130 -16.02 -5.37 1.62
CA ASP A 130 -16.38 -4.93 2.97
C ASP A 130 -17.29 -3.69 2.93
N MET A 131 -17.03 -2.74 2.01
CA MET A 131 -17.91 -1.59 1.76
C MET A 131 -19.29 -2.00 1.26
N ALA A 132 -19.37 -2.92 0.30
CA ALA A 132 -20.65 -3.39 -0.25
C ALA A 132 -21.50 -4.14 0.80
N ALA A 133 -20.84 -4.81 1.75
CA ALA A 133 -21.50 -5.49 2.87
C ALA A 133 -22.04 -4.51 3.94
N GLY A 134 -21.72 -3.22 3.87
CA GLY A 134 -22.09 -2.24 4.88
C GLY A 134 -21.26 -2.31 6.17
N ASP A 135 -20.16 -3.07 6.15
CA ASP A 135 -19.24 -3.25 7.29
C ASP A 135 -18.14 -2.18 7.34
N SER A 136 -18.21 -1.16 6.48
CA SER A 136 -17.21 -0.11 6.36
C SER A 136 -17.55 1.16 7.17
N ASP A 137 -16.73 1.47 8.16
CA ASP A 137 -16.71 2.78 8.83
C ASP A 137 -15.96 3.83 7.98
N GLU A 138 -16.02 5.12 8.36
CA GLU A 138 -15.31 6.22 7.69
C GLU A 138 -13.79 5.98 7.57
N ALA A 139 -13.21 5.21 8.51
CA ALA A 139 -11.81 4.79 8.47
C ALA A 139 -11.46 3.82 7.32
N ALA A 140 -12.45 3.11 6.74
CA ALA A 140 -12.24 2.19 5.62
C ALA A 140 -11.91 2.92 4.30
N TYR A 141 -12.18 4.22 4.21
CA TYR A 141 -11.88 5.03 3.03
C TYR A 141 -10.40 5.43 2.94
N GLN A 142 -9.70 5.51 4.07
CA GLN A 142 -8.29 5.94 4.10
C GLN A 142 -7.38 4.99 3.28
N PRO A 143 -7.44 3.65 3.45
CA PRO A 143 -6.66 2.74 2.62
C PRO A 143 -6.99 2.85 1.12
N LEU A 144 -8.25 3.08 0.75
CA LEU A 144 -8.64 3.26 -0.65
C LEU A 144 -8.06 4.55 -1.25
N GLN A 145 -8.00 5.64 -0.48
CA GLN A 145 -7.33 6.86 -0.91
C GLN A 145 -5.83 6.65 -1.12
N GLU A 146 -5.17 5.89 -0.24
CA GLU A 146 -3.76 5.54 -0.41
C GLU A 146 -3.53 4.63 -1.63
N ILE A 147 -4.45 3.70 -1.90
CA ILE A 147 -4.43 2.89 -3.13
C ILE A 147 -4.56 3.80 -4.37
N VAL A 148 -5.49 4.75 -4.38
CA VAL A 148 -5.61 5.72 -5.49
C VAL A 148 -4.33 6.53 -5.64
N GLN A 149 -3.72 6.96 -4.54
CA GLN A 149 -2.44 7.69 -4.56
C GLN A 149 -1.35 6.90 -5.28
N LEU A 150 -1.17 5.63 -4.95
CA LEU A 150 -0.14 4.80 -5.58
C LEU A 150 -0.52 4.40 -7.00
N ALA A 151 -1.73 3.86 -7.18
CA ALA A 151 -2.16 3.30 -8.45
C ALA A 151 -2.29 4.36 -9.54
N LEU A 152 -2.91 5.51 -9.21
CA LEU A 152 -3.18 6.58 -10.16
C LEU A 152 -2.11 7.67 -10.15
N TRP A 153 -1.91 8.33 -9.01
CA TRP A 153 -1.12 9.56 -8.94
C TRP A 153 0.39 9.30 -9.04
N GLU A 154 0.89 8.20 -8.46
CA GLU A 154 2.25 7.71 -8.67
C GLU A 154 2.38 6.85 -9.95
N GLY A 155 1.26 6.52 -10.60
CA GLY A 155 1.22 5.89 -11.92
C GLY A 155 1.58 4.41 -11.95
N LEU A 156 1.38 3.66 -10.86
CA LEU A 156 1.65 2.22 -10.82
C LEU A 156 0.68 1.43 -11.72
N ASP A 157 -0.62 1.62 -11.52
CA ASP A 157 -1.70 0.97 -12.27
C ASP A 157 -2.91 1.93 -12.37
N PRO A 158 -2.93 2.82 -13.38
CA PRO A 158 -4.00 3.78 -13.57
C PRO A 158 -5.38 3.15 -13.72
N THR A 159 -5.46 1.91 -14.23
CA THR A 159 -6.74 1.18 -14.37
C THR A 159 -7.29 0.79 -13.01
N LEU A 160 -6.43 0.27 -12.11
CA LEU A 160 -6.81 0.05 -10.71
C LEU A 160 -7.23 1.36 -10.03
N GLY A 161 -6.45 2.42 -10.21
CA GLY A 161 -6.72 3.73 -9.60
C GLY A 161 -8.10 4.28 -9.96
N ILE A 162 -8.43 4.33 -11.27
CA ILE A 162 -9.75 4.79 -11.73
C ILE A 162 -10.87 3.85 -11.30
N ARG A 163 -10.64 2.53 -11.29
CA ARG A 163 -11.63 1.55 -10.79
C ARG A 163 -12.01 1.84 -9.32
N VAL A 164 -11.02 2.12 -8.48
CA VAL A 164 -11.24 2.48 -7.08
C VAL A 164 -11.99 3.81 -6.96
N MET A 165 -11.63 4.81 -7.77
CA MET A 165 -12.33 6.10 -7.77
C MET A 165 -13.79 5.98 -8.18
N LEU A 166 -14.12 5.18 -9.21
CA LEU A 166 -15.51 4.94 -9.60
C LEU A 166 -16.31 4.34 -8.45
N ALA A 167 -15.76 3.32 -7.78
CA ALA A 167 -16.43 2.63 -6.70
C ALA A 167 -16.60 3.49 -5.43
N ALA A 168 -15.58 4.27 -5.06
CA ALA A 168 -15.54 4.99 -3.78
C ALA A 168 -15.97 6.47 -3.86
N GLN A 169 -15.83 7.10 -5.04
CA GLN A 169 -15.98 8.55 -5.21
C GLN A 169 -16.92 8.93 -6.37
N GLY A 170 -17.38 7.97 -7.15
CA GLY A 170 -18.36 8.15 -8.22
C GLY A 170 -17.79 8.65 -9.55
N THR A 171 -18.67 8.62 -10.56
CA THR A 171 -18.34 8.85 -11.98
C THR A 171 -17.68 10.20 -12.26
N CYS A 172 -18.22 11.31 -11.74
CA CYS A 172 -17.69 12.65 -12.02
C CYS A 172 -16.24 12.82 -11.54
N ASN A 173 -15.92 12.30 -10.36
CA ASN A 173 -14.56 12.36 -9.79
C ASN A 173 -13.59 11.49 -10.60
N ALA A 174 -14.01 10.30 -11.01
CA ALA A 174 -13.21 9.41 -11.85
C ALA A 174 -12.92 10.01 -13.23
N ILE A 175 -13.91 10.64 -13.89
CA ILE A 175 -13.71 11.35 -15.17
C ILE A 175 -12.71 12.49 -14.99
N THR A 176 -12.88 13.31 -13.95
CA THR A 176 -11.97 14.43 -13.67
C THR A 176 -10.54 13.94 -13.48
N ALA A 177 -10.35 12.85 -12.74
CA ALA A 177 -9.02 12.29 -12.52
C ALA A 177 -8.42 11.64 -13.78
N TYR A 178 -9.25 11.02 -14.63
CA TYR A 178 -8.82 10.53 -15.94
C TYR A 178 -8.28 11.67 -16.81
N GLU A 179 -8.98 12.79 -16.89
CA GLU A 179 -8.53 13.96 -17.65
C GLU A 179 -7.21 14.53 -17.11
N GLN A 180 -7.04 14.55 -15.78
CA GLN A 180 -5.85 15.10 -15.14
C GLN A 180 -4.60 14.22 -15.25
N SER A 181 -4.75 12.90 -15.15
CA SER A 181 -3.61 11.97 -14.98
C SER A 181 -3.47 10.93 -16.08
N VAL A 182 -4.57 10.53 -16.73
CA VAL A 182 -4.57 9.41 -17.68
C VAL A 182 -4.55 9.90 -19.12
N ALA A 183 -5.20 11.02 -19.42
CA ALA A 183 -5.31 11.56 -20.78
C ALA A 183 -3.94 11.89 -21.43
N ALA A 184 -2.92 12.15 -20.61
CA ALA A 184 -1.56 12.43 -21.07
C ALA A 184 -0.67 11.16 -21.18
N LEU A 185 -1.18 9.98 -20.79
CA LEU A 185 -0.41 8.74 -20.85
C LEU A 185 -0.33 8.18 -22.28
N PRO A 186 0.68 7.33 -22.56
CA PRO A 186 0.75 6.58 -23.81
C PRO A 186 -0.52 5.75 -24.09
N PRO A 187 -0.89 5.54 -25.37
CA PRO A 187 -2.14 4.88 -25.75
C PRO A 187 -2.35 3.48 -25.15
N ASP A 188 -1.27 2.70 -25.00
CA ASP A 188 -1.29 1.36 -24.39
C ASP A 188 -1.68 1.37 -22.91
N ARG A 189 -1.35 2.46 -22.20
CA ARG A 189 -1.76 2.66 -20.79
C ARG A 189 -3.09 3.38 -20.68
N GLN A 190 -3.46 4.20 -21.66
CA GLN A 190 -4.71 4.94 -21.69
C GLN A 190 -5.90 4.03 -22.03
N ALA A 191 -5.75 3.17 -23.05
CA ALA A 191 -6.85 2.39 -23.61
C ALA A 191 -7.58 1.49 -22.59
N PRO A 192 -6.90 0.77 -21.67
CA PRO A 192 -7.58 -0.03 -20.66
C PRO A 192 -8.43 0.81 -19.70
N VAL A 193 -7.96 2.01 -19.35
CA VAL A 193 -8.69 2.91 -18.46
C VAL A 193 -9.89 3.53 -19.18
N ALA A 194 -9.72 3.92 -20.44
CA ALA A 194 -10.79 4.45 -21.27
C ALA A 194 -11.90 3.41 -21.47
N GLY A 195 -11.55 2.16 -21.75
CA GLY A 195 -12.50 1.05 -21.85
C GLY A 195 -13.34 0.89 -20.58
N LEU A 196 -12.68 0.87 -19.42
CA LEU A 196 -13.34 0.78 -18.12
C LEU A 196 -14.33 1.94 -17.87
N LEU A 197 -13.99 3.17 -18.24
CA LEU A 197 -14.92 4.31 -18.12
C LEU A 197 -16.08 4.24 -19.10
N ILE A 198 -15.84 3.80 -20.34
CA ILE A 198 -16.88 3.63 -21.36
C ILE A 198 -17.88 2.57 -20.91
N ASP A 199 -17.40 1.43 -20.43
CA ASP A 199 -18.26 0.34 -19.94
C ASP A 199 -19.12 0.79 -18.76
N HIS A 200 -18.51 1.51 -17.80
CA HIS A 200 -19.23 2.08 -16.66
C HIS A 200 -20.31 3.07 -17.09
N LEU A 201 -19.96 4.05 -17.93
CA LEU A 201 -20.90 5.07 -18.41
C LEU A 201 -22.03 4.46 -19.24
N HIS A 202 -21.72 3.49 -20.11
CA HIS A 202 -22.71 2.79 -20.89
C HIS A 202 -23.71 2.05 -20.00
N GLY A 203 -23.23 1.37 -18.95
CA GLY A 203 -24.08 0.74 -17.94
C GLY A 203 -24.99 1.73 -17.23
N GLU A 204 -24.44 2.83 -16.69
CA GLU A 204 -25.24 3.86 -16.01
C GLU A 204 -26.32 4.48 -16.91
N LEU A 205 -25.98 4.75 -18.17
CA LEU A 205 -26.90 5.30 -19.16
C LEU A 205 -28.04 4.33 -19.48
N LEU A 206 -27.72 3.05 -19.70
CA LEU A 206 -28.73 2.01 -19.96
C LEU A 206 -29.67 1.83 -18.77
N GLU A 207 -29.13 1.77 -17.55
CA GLU A 207 -29.96 1.64 -16.34
C GLU A 207 -30.86 2.86 -16.13
N SER A 208 -30.31 4.06 -16.34
CA SER A 208 -31.07 5.30 -16.22
C SER A 208 -32.19 5.38 -17.27
N LEU A 209 -31.89 5.03 -18.52
CA LEU A 209 -32.87 5.00 -19.60
C LEU A 209 -33.95 3.95 -19.37
N ALA A 210 -33.57 2.74 -18.96
CA ALA A 210 -34.51 1.68 -18.62
C ALA A 210 -35.50 2.14 -17.53
N ARG A 211 -34.99 2.75 -16.46
CA ARG A 211 -35.80 3.27 -15.35
C ARG A 211 -36.77 4.36 -15.81
N ASP A 212 -36.31 5.34 -16.61
CA ASP A 212 -37.16 6.40 -17.15
C ASP A 212 -38.29 5.83 -18.04
N LEU A 213 -37.99 4.84 -18.87
CA LEU A 213 -38.98 4.20 -19.73
C LEU A 213 -39.98 3.33 -18.93
N GLU A 214 -39.54 2.65 -17.87
CA GLU A 214 -40.42 1.94 -16.92
C GLU A 214 -41.36 2.90 -16.19
N GLU A 215 -40.83 4.01 -15.66
CA GLU A 215 -41.62 5.05 -14.97
C GLU A 215 -42.68 5.68 -15.87
N ARG A 216 -42.38 5.79 -17.18
CA ARG A 216 -43.31 6.26 -18.21
C ARG A 216 -44.27 5.17 -18.73
N GLY A 217 -44.14 3.93 -18.27
CA GLY A 217 -44.96 2.80 -18.70
C GLY A 217 -44.70 2.36 -20.15
N LEU A 218 -43.55 2.71 -20.72
CA LEU A 218 -43.15 2.41 -22.10
C LEU A 218 -42.37 1.10 -22.24
N LEU A 219 -41.84 0.58 -21.13
CA LEU A 219 -41.20 -0.74 -21.05
C LEU A 219 -42.03 -1.68 -20.17
N THR A 220 -42.03 -2.97 -20.57
CA THR A 220 -42.52 -4.06 -19.71
C THR A 220 -41.33 -4.96 -19.36
N ALA A 221 -41.42 -5.71 -18.26
CA ALA A 221 -40.36 -6.64 -17.84
C ALA A 221 -39.95 -7.65 -18.94
N ALA A 222 -40.85 -7.95 -19.89
CA ALA A 222 -40.56 -8.81 -21.04
C ALA A 222 -39.66 -8.16 -22.09
N THR A 223 -39.77 -6.84 -22.29
CA THR A 223 -39.00 -6.09 -23.31
C THR A 223 -37.56 -5.77 -22.86
N LEU A 224 -37.33 -5.74 -21.55
CA LEU A 224 -36.01 -5.47 -20.95
C LEU A 224 -35.02 -6.64 -21.08
N ALA A 225 -35.52 -7.87 -21.18
CA ALA A 225 -34.70 -9.06 -21.33
C ALA A 225 -34.05 -9.18 -22.71
N ASP A 226 -34.61 -8.52 -23.73
CA ASP A 226 -34.11 -8.58 -25.12
C ASP A 226 -33.03 -7.50 -25.43
N ILE A 227 -32.81 -6.54 -24.53
CA ILE A 227 -31.91 -5.38 -24.73
C ILE A 227 -30.62 -5.52 -23.90
N ARG A 228 -30.62 -6.33 -22.83
CA ARG A 228 -29.45 -6.64 -22.00
C ARG A 228 -28.59 -7.73 -22.63
#